data_AF-A0A929E7X2-F1
#
_entry.id   AF-A0A929E7X2-F1
#
_cell.length_a   1.000
_cell.length_b   1.000
_cell.length_c   1.000
_cell.angle_alpha   90.00
_cell.angle_beta   90.00
_cell.angle_gamma   90.00
#
_symmetry.space_group_name_H-M   'P 1'
#
loop_
_entity.id
_entity.type
_entity.pdbx_description
1 polymer ?
#
loop_
_entity_poly.entity_id
_entity_poly.type
_entity_poly.pdbx_seq_one_letter_code
_entity_poly.pdbx_strand_id
1 'polypeptide(L)'
;MRNALFWIVSLGIFLAACAAQGGRANLDVEPYLPPKVLSATLVPTVPDPVIEMQPSPTPTCTEGLLFVDDLTIPDGTLVSPGDHLDKQWKVKNVGSCNWNAGYQMQLIAGPAMEVPSQQALYPALSGTEVTIRMIFTAPDEIGIYRSAWQAYDVNQQPFGDPIYIEIEVVLEKPPDEEPILKQ
;
A
#
# COMPACT_ATOMS: atom_id res chain seq x y z
N MET A 1 -35.03 -4.92 41.29
CA MET A 1 -34.93 -3.57 41.88
C MET A 1 -35.26 -2.57 40.79
N ARG A 2 -36.27 -1.76 41.07
CA ARG A 2 -36.89 -0.77 40.19
C ARG A 2 -36.14 0.55 40.39
N ASN A 3 -35.77 1.27 39.34
CA ASN A 3 -35.86 2.74 39.31
C ASN A 3 -35.52 3.31 37.93
N ALA A 4 -36.56 3.91 37.36
CA ALA A 4 -36.53 4.83 36.24
C ALA A 4 -36.01 6.21 36.69
N LEU A 5 -35.48 7.02 35.77
CA LEU A 5 -35.81 8.45 35.73
C LEU A 5 -35.33 9.09 34.41
N PHE A 6 -36.32 9.52 33.64
CA PHE A 6 -36.25 10.43 32.51
C PHE A 6 -35.81 11.83 32.96
N TRP A 7 -35.03 12.53 32.15
CA TRP A 7 -35.06 13.99 32.07
C TRP A 7 -35.01 14.43 30.60
N ILE A 8 -36.11 15.04 30.17
CA ILE A 8 -36.27 15.84 28.96
C ILE A 8 -35.94 17.27 29.35
N VAL A 9 -35.05 17.96 28.62
CA VAL A 9 -35.09 19.43 28.50
C VAL A 9 -34.68 19.82 27.08
N SER A 10 -35.66 20.33 26.33
CA SER A 10 -35.50 21.03 25.05
C SER A 10 -35.00 22.46 25.26
N LEU A 11 -34.54 23.09 24.17
CA LEU A 11 -34.80 24.50 23.75
C LEU A 11 -33.53 25.30 23.38
N GLY A 12 -33.48 25.81 22.14
CA GLY A 12 -32.57 26.90 21.78
C GLY A 12 -32.16 26.98 20.31
N ILE A 13 -33.11 27.26 19.40
CA ILE A 13 -32.83 27.71 18.03
C ILE A 13 -32.42 29.19 18.09
N PHE A 14 -31.29 29.57 17.51
CA PHE A 14 -30.98 30.96 17.16
C PHE A 14 -30.53 31.06 15.70
N LEU A 15 -31.44 31.58 14.86
CA LEU A 15 -31.18 32.09 13.53
C LEU A 15 -30.51 33.46 13.66
N ALA A 16 -29.37 33.66 13.01
CA ALA A 16 -28.77 34.97 12.79
C ALA A 16 -28.59 35.17 11.28
N ALA A 17 -29.54 35.88 10.67
CA ALA A 17 -29.43 36.41 9.33
C ALA A 17 -28.73 37.78 9.39
N CYS A 18 -27.64 37.93 8.66
CA CYS A 18 -27.06 39.24 8.35
C CYS A 18 -27.33 39.56 6.89
N ALA A 19 -28.21 40.52 6.65
CA ALA A 19 -28.34 41.22 5.38
C ALA A 19 -28.30 42.71 5.66
N ALA A 20 -27.40 43.46 5.00
CA ALA A 20 -27.68 44.79 4.45
C ALA A 20 -26.44 45.41 3.76
N GLN A 21 -26.76 46.34 2.85
CA GLN A 21 -25.94 47.41 2.24
C GLN A 21 -25.23 46.98 0.93
N GLY A 22 -25.69 47.34 -0.27
CA GLY A 22 -26.46 48.51 -0.68
C GLY A 22 -25.54 49.66 -1.12
N GLY A 23 -24.59 49.39 -2.02
CA GLY A 23 -23.72 50.40 -2.63
C GLY A 23 -24.30 50.89 -3.96
N ARG A 24 -24.73 52.15 -4.00
CA ARG A 24 -25.09 52.88 -5.22
C ARG A 24 -23.81 53.32 -5.93
N ALA A 25 -23.49 52.74 -7.09
CA ALA A 25 -22.48 53.29 -7.98
C ALA A 25 -23.14 54.33 -8.90
N ASN A 26 -22.66 55.57 -8.82
CA ASN A 26 -22.99 56.66 -9.72
C ASN A 26 -22.40 56.34 -11.10
N LEU A 27 -23.21 56.38 -12.16
CA LEU A 27 -22.74 56.19 -13.53
C LEU A 27 -22.54 57.56 -14.17
N ASP A 28 -21.34 58.11 -14.06
CA ASP A 28 -20.89 59.20 -14.92
C ASP A 28 -20.57 58.60 -16.29
N VAL A 29 -21.39 58.91 -17.29
CA VAL A 29 -21.21 58.45 -18.68
C VAL A 29 -20.34 59.47 -19.41
N GLU A 30 -19.08 59.11 -19.66
CA GLU A 30 -18.17 59.86 -20.51
C GLU A 30 -18.56 59.69 -22.00
N PRO A 31 -18.60 60.76 -22.82
CA PRO A 31 -18.95 60.64 -24.24
C PRO A 31 -17.88 59.84 -25.01
N TYR A 32 -18.27 58.72 -25.58
CA TYR A 32 -17.38 57.89 -26.40
C TYR A 32 -17.02 58.58 -27.73
N LEU A 33 -15.72 58.80 -27.97
CA LEU A 33 -15.17 59.19 -29.27
C LEU A 33 -14.77 57.94 -30.05
N PRO A 34 -15.25 57.71 -31.28
CA PRO A 34 -14.84 56.55 -32.06
C PRO A 34 -13.35 56.65 -32.44
N PRO A 35 -12.59 55.54 -32.35
CA PRO A 35 -11.19 55.53 -32.74
C PRO A 35 -11.04 55.75 -34.26
N LYS A 36 -10.12 56.65 -34.62
CA LYS A 36 -9.73 56.91 -36.00
C LYS A 36 -8.95 55.69 -36.52
N VAL A 37 -9.53 54.96 -37.46
CA VAL A 37 -8.90 53.75 -38.03
C VAL A 37 -7.69 54.14 -38.87
N LEU A 38 -6.50 53.68 -38.47
CA LEU A 38 -5.28 53.76 -39.27
C LEU A 38 -5.23 52.53 -40.20
N SER A 39 -5.02 52.76 -41.49
CA SER A 39 -4.83 51.70 -42.49
C SER A 39 -3.63 50.82 -42.11
N ALA A 40 -3.85 49.52 -41.97
CA ALA A 40 -2.82 48.54 -41.70
C ALA A 40 -2.05 48.18 -42.98
N THR A 41 -0.74 48.34 -42.96
CA THR A 41 0.19 47.80 -43.96
C THR A 41 0.37 46.30 -43.70
N LEU A 42 0.18 45.46 -44.73
CA LEU A 42 0.37 44.01 -44.64
C LEU A 42 1.86 43.69 -44.48
N VAL A 43 2.24 43.19 -43.30
CA VAL A 43 3.57 42.60 -43.04
C VAL A 43 3.50 41.11 -43.37
N PRO A 44 4.46 40.54 -44.12
CA PRO A 44 4.49 39.11 -44.37
C PRO A 44 4.80 38.32 -43.09
N THR A 45 3.87 37.47 -42.66
CA THR A 45 4.02 36.54 -41.53
C THR A 45 4.99 35.43 -41.91
N VAL A 46 6.16 35.39 -41.27
CA VAL A 46 7.03 34.19 -41.26
C VAL A 46 6.37 33.18 -40.30
N PRO A 47 6.14 31.92 -40.71
CA PRO A 47 5.59 30.92 -39.80
C PRO A 47 6.60 30.60 -38.69
N ASP A 48 6.15 30.68 -37.43
CA ASP A 48 6.92 30.21 -36.28
C ASP A 48 7.19 28.70 -36.38
N PRO A 49 8.36 28.22 -35.91
CA PRO A 49 8.62 26.78 -35.84
C PRO A 49 7.64 26.13 -34.85
N VAL A 50 6.85 25.18 -35.33
CA VAL A 50 5.97 24.35 -34.49
C VAL A 50 6.86 23.44 -33.65
N ILE A 51 6.97 23.74 -32.34
CA ILE A 51 7.56 22.82 -31.37
C ILE A 51 6.52 21.72 -31.13
N GLU A 52 6.69 20.56 -31.77
CA GLU A 52 5.96 19.35 -31.39
C GLU A 52 6.31 19.01 -29.93
N MET A 53 5.32 19.08 -29.04
CA MET A 53 5.46 18.58 -27.67
C MET A 53 5.53 17.06 -27.74
N GLN A 54 6.75 16.52 -27.85
CA GLN A 54 6.97 15.09 -27.76
C GLN A 54 6.57 14.62 -26.35
N PRO A 55 5.72 13.59 -26.19
CA PRO A 55 5.38 13.08 -24.88
C PRO A 55 6.66 12.64 -24.16
N SER A 56 6.85 13.13 -22.94
CA SER A 56 7.91 12.64 -22.07
C SER A 56 7.68 11.14 -21.82
N PRO A 57 8.70 10.29 -21.89
CA PRO A 57 8.51 8.88 -21.57
C PRO A 57 7.97 8.78 -20.14
N THR A 58 6.81 8.14 -19.98
CA THR A 58 6.29 7.79 -18.66
C THR A 58 7.38 6.98 -17.95
N PRO A 59 7.82 7.36 -16.74
CA PRO A 59 8.86 6.63 -16.05
C PRO A 59 8.42 5.17 -15.90
N THR A 60 9.22 4.26 -16.44
CA THR A 60 8.99 2.83 -16.34
C THR A 60 9.17 2.39 -14.89
N CYS A 61 8.13 1.76 -14.35
CA CYS A 61 8.16 1.17 -13.03
C CYS A 61 9.17 0.01 -13.00
N THR A 62 10.03 -0.04 -11.98
CA THR A 62 10.91 -1.19 -11.72
C THR A 62 10.50 -1.78 -10.39
N GLU A 63 9.97 -3.00 -10.42
CA GLU A 63 9.54 -3.70 -9.21
C GLU A 63 10.74 -4.30 -8.46
N GLY A 64 10.63 -4.37 -7.14
CA GLY A 64 11.71 -4.94 -6.33
C GLY A 64 11.30 -5.20 -4.89
N LEU A 65 11.52 -6.43 -4.44
CA LEU A 65 11.41 -6.85 -3.05
C LEU A 65 12.76 -7.44 -2.65
N LEU A 66 13.33 -6.93 -1.57
CA LEU A 66 14.56 -7.45 -0.96
C LEU A 66 14.18 -8.11 0.38
N PHE A 67 14.59 -9.36 0.57
CA PHE A 67 14.50 -10.00 1.87
C PHE A 67 15.49 -9.36 2.86
N VAL A 68 15.03 -9.03 4.07
CA VAL A 68 15.86 -8.39 5.09
C VAL A 68 16.13 -9.33 6.26
N ASP A 69 15.09 -9.93 6.84
CA ASP A 69 15.24 -10.75 8.04
C ASP A 69 14.07 -11.73 8.26
N ASP A 70 14.36 -12.84 8.94
CA ASP A 70 13.36 -13.79 9.43
C ASP A 70 13.04 -13.49 10.89
N LEU A 71 11.80 -13.06 11.18
CA LEU A 71 11.50 -12.45 12.47
C LEU A 71 10.99 -13.43 13.53
N THR A 72 10.52 -14.63 13.16
CA THR A 72 9.66 -15.42 14.06
C THR A 72 9.97 -16.90 14.10
N ILE A 73 10.18 -17.55 12.95
CA ILE A 73 10.31 -19.01 12.86
C ILE A 73 11.57 -19.30 12.06
N PRO A 74 12.74 -19.43 12.72
CA PRO A 74 13.96 -19.79 12.03
C PRO A 74 13.84 -21.09 11.23
N ASP A 75 14.62 -21.23 10.18
CA ASP A 75 14.63 -22.43 9.36
C ASP A 75 14.98 -23.68 10.19
N GLY A 76 14.26 -24.77 9.95
CA GLY A 76 14.44 -26.02 10.68
C GLY A 76 13.83 -26.02 12.09
N THR A 77 12.95 -25.05 12.40
CA THR A 77 12.22 -25.06 13.67
C THR A 77 11.43 -26.36 13.81
N LEU A 78 11.62 -27.04 14.95
CA LEU A 78 10.86 -28.24 15.33
C LEU A 78 9.46 -27.83 15.81
N VAL A 79 8.43 -28.39 15.19
CA VAL A 79 7.02 -28.11 15.50
C VAL A 79 6.22 -29.40 15.67
N SER A 80 5.08 -29.31 16.34
CA SER A 80 4.13 -30.42 16.45
C SER A 80 3.14 -30.45 15.28
N PRO A 81 2.60 -31.64 14.94
CA PRO A 81 1.50 -31.77 13.98
C PRO A 81 0.34 -30.82 14.29
N GLY A 82 -0.14 -30.09 13.28
CA GLY A 82 -1.27 -29.17 13.41
C GLY A 82 -0.97 -27.83 14.08
N ASP A 83 0.29 -27.53 14.45
CA ASP A 83 0.66 -26.25 15.03
C ASP A 83 0.32 -25.08 14.08
N HIS A 84 -0.25 -24.01 14.65
CA HIS A 84 -0.44 -22.74 13.94
C HIS A 84 0.79 -21.85 14.09
N LEU A 85 1.38 -21.50 12.97
CA LEU A 85 2.68 -20.86 12.86
C LEU A 85 2.52 -19.43 12.32
N ASP A 86 2.71 -18.44 13.19
CA ASP A 86 2.74 -17.02 12.82
C ASP A 86 4.10 -16.64 12.25
N LYS A 87 4.26 -16.85 10.94
CA LYS A 87 5.50 -16.56 10.22
C LYS A 87 5.51 -15.11 9.74
N GLN A 88 6.60 -14.43 10.07
CA GLN A 88 6.83 -13.04 9.74
C GLN A 88 8.22 -12.85 9.14
N TRP A 89 8.27 -12.20 7.99
CA TRP A 89 9.51 -11.79 7.35
C TRP A 89 9.56 -10.27 7.26
N LYS A 90 10.73 -9.71 7.53
CA LYS A 90 11.02 -8.32 7.21
C LYS A 90 11.51 -8.24 5.78
N VAL A 91 10.89 -7.36 4.99
CA VAL A 91 11.27 -7.12 3.60
C VAL A 91 11.38 -5.63 3.33
N LYS A 92 12.06 -5.27 2.25
CA LYS A 92 12.18 -3.90 1.78
C LYS A 92 11.68 -3.77 0.34
N ASN A 93 10.84 -2.77 0.08
CA ASN A 93 10.56 -2.36 -1.28
C ASN A 93 11.77 -1.58 -1.82
N VAL A 94 12.54 -2.22 -2.70
CA VAL A 94 13.71 -1.64 -3.36
C VAL A 94 13.41 -1.20 -4.80
N GLY A 95 12.15 -1.33 -5.24
CA GLY A 95 11.68 -0.87 -6.53
C GLY A 95 11.48 0.65 -6.59
N SER A 96 11.18 1.17 -7.78
CA SER A 96 10.90 2.59 -8.01
C SER A 96 9.44 2.98 -7.80
N CYS A 97 8.56 2.00 -7.53
CA CYS A 97 7.13 2.19 -7.35
C CYS A 97 6.65 1.67 -5.99
N ASN A 98 5.48 2.16 -5.59
CA ASN A 98 4.81 1.68 -4.39
C ASN A 98 4.04 0.39 -4.71
N TRP A 99 4.11 -0.60 -3.82
CA TRP A 99 3.21 -1.73 -3.86
C TRP A 99 1.82 -1.26 -3.42
N ASN A 100 0.82 -1.54 -4.25
CA ASN A 100 -0.58 -1.20 -4.02
C ASN A 100 -1.45 -2.47 -3.96
N ALA A 101 -2.77 -2.31 -3.91
CA ALA A 101 -3.71 -3.43 -3.75
C ALA A 101 -3.68 -4.48 -4.89
N GLY A 102 -3.08 -4.18 -6.04
CA GLY A 102 -2.96 -5.13 -7.15
C GLY A 102 -1.77 -6.08 -7.06
N TYR A 103 -0.88 -5.89 -6.10
CA TYR A 103 0.30 -6.74 -5.90
C TYR A 103 -0.06 -7.96 -5.05
N GLN A 104 0.59 -9.08 -5.32
CA GLN A 104 0.26 -10.37 -4.70
C GLN A 104 1.52 -11.11 -4.22
N MET A 105 1.36 -11.93 -3.20
CA MET A 105 2.26 -13.05 -2.91
C MET A 105 1.64 -14.34 -3.42
N GLN A 106 2.40 -15.16 -4.13
CA GLN A 106 1.94 -16.45 -4.65
C GLN A 106 2.88 -17.58 -4.24
N LEU A 107 2.30 -18.75 -3.96
CA LEU A 107 3.03 -19.98 -3.70
C LEU A 107 3.69 -20.45 -5.01
N ILE A 108 5.00 -20.65 -4.98
CA ILE A 108 5.78 -21.09 -6.16
C ILE A 108 6.34 -22.50 -6.02
N ALA A 109 6.52 -23.01 -4.79
CA ALA A 109 7.00 -24.36 -4.55
C ALA A 109 6.63 -24.87 -3.14
N GLY A 110 6.50 -26.20 -3.02
CA GLY A 110 6.17 -26.87 -1.77
C GLY A 110 4.69 -26.81 -1.38
N PRO A 111 4.31 -27.37 -0.22
CA PRO A 111 2.93 -27.32 0.25
C PRO A 111 2.53 -25.92 0.71
N ALA A 112 1.24 -25.62 0.59
CA ALA A 112 0.68 -24.35 1.04
C ALA A 112 0.51 -24.27 2.56
N MET A 113 0.44 -25.42 3.25
CA MET A 113 0.25 -25.52 4.71
C MET A 113 -0.93 -24.67 5.18
N GLU A 114 -2.09 -24.91 4.54
CA GLU A 114 -3.38 -24.23 4.74
C GLU A 114 -3.44 -22.73 4.40
N VAL A 115 -2.36 -22.13 3.89
CA VAL A 115 -2.38 -20.76 3.38
C VAL A 115 -2.96 -20.72 1.96
N PRO A 116 -3.83 -19.76 1.60
CA PRO A 116 -4.26 -19.57 0.22
C PRO A 116 -3.06 -19.36 -0.71
N SER A 117 -3.01 -20.07 -1.84
CA SER A 117 -1.87 -20.04 -2.78
C SER A 117 -1.62 -18.67 -3.41
N GLN A 118 -2.57 -17.74 -3.30
CA GLN A 118 -2.43 -16.33 -3.68
C GLN A 118 -3.06 -15.45 -2.60
N GLN A 119 -2.37 -14.38 -2.24
CA GLN A 119 -2.87 -13.37 -1.30
C GLN A 119 -2.32 -11.99 -1.64
N ALA A 120 -2.98 -10.93 -1.17
CA ALA A 120 -2.51 -9.57 -1.39
C ALA A 120 -1.13 -9.36 -0.74
N LEU A 121 -0.21 -8.71 -1.46
CA LEU A 121 1.05 -8.26 -0.89
C LEU A 121 0.78 -7.04 -0.01
N TYR A 122 1.41 -6.98 1.16
CA TYR A 122 1.26 -5.85 2.07
C TYR A 122 1.76 -4.55 1.38
N PRO A 123 0.97 -3.46 1.34
CA PRO A 123 1.37 -2.23 0.67
C PRO A 123 2.64 -1.62 1.27
N ALA A 124 3.55 -1.14 0.42
CA ALA A 124 4.77 -0.49 0.85
C ALA A 124 5.19 0.61 -0.11
N LEU A 125 5.66 1.74 0.43
CA LEU A 125 6.26 2.79 -0.37
C LEU A 125 7.63 2.35 -0.87
N SER A 126 8.04 2.84 -2.05
CA SER A 126 9.42 2.68 -2.52
C SER A 126 10.42 3.11 -1.45
N GLY A 127 11.43 2.28 -1.21
CA GLY A 127 12.50 2.51 -0.23
C GLY A 127 12.15 2.14 1.22
N THR A 128 10.92 1.71 1.52
CA THR A 128 10.49 1.39 2.89
C THR A 128 10.54 -0.10 3.22
N GLU A 129 10.70 -0.40 4.51
CA GLU A 129 10.65 -1.76 5.06
C GLU A 129 9.25 -2.04 5.62
N VAL A 130 8.77 -3.27 5.39
CA VAL A 130 7.49 -3.76 5.90
C VAL A 130 7.63 -5.21 6.38
N THR A 131 6.67 -5.67 7.17
CA THR A 131 6.59 -7.06 7.62
C THR A 131 5.50 -7.78 6.85
N ILE A 132 5.87 -8.86 6.16
CA ILE A 132 4.91 -9.80 5.57
C ILE A 132 4.60 -10.85 6.64
N ARG A 133 3.32 -11.08 6.91
CA ARG A 133 2.84 -12.05 7.89
C ARG A 133 1.92 -13.07 7.23
N MET A 134 2.17 -14.36 7.49
CA MET A 134 1.33 -15.48 7.04
C MET A 134 1.16 -16.48 8.18
N ILE A 135 -0.05 -17.04 8.32
CA ILE A 135 -0.36 -18.06 9.33
C ILE A 135 -0.40 -19.42 8.65
N PHE A 136 0.60 -20.25 8.92
CA PHE A 136 0.68 -21.61 8.38
C PHE A 136 0.15 -22.62 9.39
N THR A 137 -0.37 -23.75 8.91
CA THR A 137 -0.69 -24.92 9.74
C THR A 137 0.28 -26.05 9.40
N ALA A 138 1.02 -26.54 10.41
CA ALA A 138 1.95 -27.64 10.25
C ALA A 138 1.23 -28.93 9.79
N PRO A 139 1.74 -29.66 8.78
CA PRO A 139 1.16 -30.93 8.35
C PRO A 139 1.06 -31.97 9.48
N ASP A 140 0.13 -32.92 9.35
CA ASP A 140 -0.05 -34.00 10.33
C ASP A 140 1.06 -35.05 10.29
N GLU A 141 1.67 -35.24 9.11
CA GLU A 141 2.73 -36.20 8.88
C GLU A 141 4.08 -35.63 9.33
N ILE A 142 4.91 -36.48 9.94
CA ILE A 142 6.27 -36.10 10.32
C ILE A 142 7.14 -35.88 9.08
N GLY A 143 8.05 -34.92 9.15
CA GLY A 143 8.99 -34.64 8.08
C GLY A 143 9.41 -33.18 7.98
N ILE A 144 10.28 -32.91 7.00
CA ILE A 144 10.74 -31.56 6.70
C ILE A 144 9.83 -30.98 5.62
N TYR A 145 9.30 -29.79 5.91
CA TYR A 145 8.39 -29.07 5.01
C TYR A 145 8.95 -27.69 4.71
N ARG A 146 8.93 -27.33 3.43
CA ARG A 146 9.32 -25.99 2.96
C ARG A 146 8.25 -25.42 2.05
N SER A 147 7.76 -24.23 2.35
CA SER A 147 6.79 -23.49 1.53
C SER A 147 7.40 -22.20 1.03
N ALA A 148 7.53 -22.04 -0.29
CA ALA A 148 8.23 -20.92 -0.92
C ALA A 148 7.28 -20.03 -1.73
N TRP A 149 7.45 -18.71 -1.57
CA TRP A 149 6.53 -17.69 -2.03
C TRP A 149 7.27 -16.59 -2.79
N GLN A 150 6.64 -16.06 -3.84
CA GLN A 150 7.18 -15.01 -4.70
C GLN A 150 6.18 -13.85 -4.81
N ALA A 151 6.69 -12.61 -4.86
CA ALA A 151 5.87 -11.44 -5.13
C ALA A 151 5.57 -11.30 -6.63
N TYR A 152 4.35 -10.88 -6.96
CA TYR A 152 3.84 -10.66 -8.31
C TYR A 152 3.26 -9.26 -8.45
N ASP A 153 3.57 -8.60 -9.56
CA ASP A 153 3.06 -7.28 -9.90
C ASP A 153 1.63 -7.33 -10.43
N VAL A 154 1.08 -6.16 -10.76
CA VAL A 154 -0.28 -6.01 -11.30
C VAL A 154 -0.48 -6.69 -12.67
N ASN A 155 0.62 -7.00 -13.38
CA ASN A 155 0.64 -7.68 -14.67
C ASN A 155 0.98 -9.17 -14.52
N GLN A 156 0.94 -9.71 -13.30
CA GLN A 156 1.27 -11.10 -12.98
C GLN A 156 2.71 -11.49 -13.35
N GLN A 157 3.65 -10.52 -13.30
CA GLN A 157 5.07 -10.79 -13.43
C GLN A 157 5.72 -10.98 -12.06
N PRO A 158 6.50 -12.05 -11.85
CA PRO A 158 7.21 -12.25 -10.58
C PRO A 158 8.37 -11.24 -10.44
N PHE A 159 8.61 -10.77 -9.21
CA PHE A 159 9.71 -9.85 -8.93
C PHE A 159 10.29 -10.02 -7.52
N GLY A 160 11.55 -9.62 -7.35
CA GLY A 160 12.24 -9.60 -6.06
C GLY A 160 12.64 -10.98 -5.53
N ASP A 161 13.13 -11.01 -4.30
CA ASP A 161 13.57 -12.23 -3.64
C ASP A 161 12.38 -13.12 -3.26
N PRO A 162 12.46 -14.44 -3.52
CA PRO A 162 11.51 -15.38 -2.93
C PRO A 162 11.75 -15.49 -1.42
N ILE A 163 10.66 -15.64 -0.66
CA ILE A 163 10.68 -15.88 0.79
C ILE A 163 10.10 -17.25 1.09
N TYR A 164 10.49 -17.87 2.20
CA TYR A 164 10.02 -19.20 2.54
C TYR A 164 9.94 -19.42 4.05
N ILE A 165 9.18 -20.45 4.42
CA ILE A 165 9.19 -21.07 5.74
C ILE A 165 9.70 -22.50 5.58
N GLU A 166 10.59 -22.92 6.48
CA GLU A 166 11.08 -24.29 6.57
C GLU A 166 10.96 -24.78 8.02
N ILE A 167 10.25 -25.89 8.21
CA ILE A 167 9.96 -26.49 9.51
C ILE A 167 10.20 -28.00 9.45
N GLU A 168 10.42 -28.60 10.62
CA GLU A 168 10.44 -30.04 10.79
C GLU A 168 9.34 -30.45 11.77
N VAL A 169 8.38 -31.22 11.28
CA VAL A 169 7.28 -31.76 12.08
C VAL A 169 7.78 -33.02 12.78
N VAL A 170 7.76 -32.99 14.12
CA VAL A 170 8.20 -34.09 14.99
C VAL A 170 7.10 -34.47 15.98
N LEU A 171 7.05 -35.74 16.40
CA LEU A 171 6.03 -36.23 17.35
C LEU A 171 6.21 -35.63 18.75
N GLU A 172 7.45 -35.44 19.18
CA GLU A 172 7.81 -34.84 20.46
C GLU A 172 8.86 -33.78 20.21
N LYS A 173 8.51 -32.51 20.44
CA LYS A 173 9.50 -31.44 20.47
C LYS A 173 10.39 -31.69 21.70
N PRO A 174 11.73 -31.63 21.57
CA PRO A 174 12.60 -31.65 22.74
C PRO A 174 12.13 -30.56 23.72
N PRO A 175 12.12 -30.83 25.04
CA PRO A 175 11.81 -29.79 26.01
C PRO A 175 12.75 -28.61 25.72
N ASP A 176 12.18 -27.40 25.64
CA ASP A 176 12.96 -26.19 25.40
C ASP A 176 14.13 -26.19 26.39
N GLU A 177 15.37 -26.20 25.89
CA GLU A 177 16.55 -26.22 26.77
C GLU A 177 16.48 -24.97 27.65
N GLU A 178 16.09 -25.13 28.92
CA GLU A 178 16.19 -24.07 29.90
C GLU A 178 17.64 -23.60 29.89
N PRO A 179 17.92 -22.28 29.79
CA PRO A 179 19.28 -21.80 29.76
C PRO A 179 19.95 -22.26 31.05
N ILE A 180 20.87 -23.22 30.93
CA ILE A 180 21.65 -23.71 32.06
C ILE A 180 22.41 -22.50 32.57
N LEU A 181 21.98 -21.98 33.73
CA LEU A 181 22.64 -20.88 34.41
C LEU A 181 24.07 -21.37 34.69
N LYS A 182 25.04 -20.88 33.91
CA LYS A 182 26.45 -21.17 34.15
C LYS A 182 26.79 -20.61 35.52
N GLN A 183 27.02 -21.50 36.47
CA GLN A 183 27.33 -21.20 37.86
C GLN A 183 28.83 -20.98 38.04
#